data_AF-A0A1W9RRQ2-F1
#
_entry.id   AF-A0A1W9RRQ2-F1
#
_cell.length_a   1.000
_cell.length_b   1.000
_cell.length_c   1.000
_cell.angle_alpha   90.00
_cell.angle_beta   90.00
_cell.angle_gamma   90.00
#
_symmetry.space_group_name_H-M   'P 1'
#
loop_
_entity.id
_entity.type
_entity.pdbx_description
1 polymer ?
#
loop_
_entity_poly.entity_id
_entity_poly.type
_entity_poly.pdbx_seq_one_letter_code
_entity_poly.pdbx_strand_id
1 'polypeptide(L)'
;FVEAIDLVSGNIISSKGKKEQRGGINKYFYDVFRPYYLTEQSHFSTLTIKSISVLNYLIENFRSDLSIRNEKIEIPNFRADIYGGNISGQISVDLGDGSPQNTQWMVKANIARLNSSLLLQTVRAEEESAELDMTLELHGNGVDPAEFLELSGFLYVTKIGVKFTDNMLQSLDPRQTDKSIQDTRRLLKWGYKPKLISVEIKHDNLYPTIHLVKGSIFAKLIPLNLSGGKIELARIPLRILFSSIETSSE
;
A
#
# COMPACT_ATOMS: atom_id res chain seq x y z
N PHE A 1 13.12 -8.38 -10.50
CA PHE A 1 13.50 -7.04 -11.01
C PHE A 1 12.75 -6.02 -10.18
N VAL A 2 13.45 -5.25 -9.36
CA VAL A 2 12.86 -4.11 -8.64
C VAL A 2 13.17 -2.89 -9.49
N GLU A 3 12.16 -2.34 -10.15
CA GLU A 3 12.30 -1.04 -10.83
C GLU A 3 12.21 0.04 -9.77
N ALA A 4 13.32 0.72 -9.51
CA ALA A 4 13.33 1.91 -8.67
C ALA A 4 13.12 3.11 -9.60
N ILE A 5 12.10 3.93 -9.30
CA ILE A 5 11.88 5.17 -10.04
C ILE A 5 12.77 6.25 -9.40
N ASP A 6 13.57 6.92 -10.21
CA ASP A 6 14.25 8.14 -9.79
C ASP A 6 13.22 9.23 -9.51
N LEU A 7 13.04 9.57 -8.25
CA LEU A 7 12.09 10.60 -7.83
C LEU A 7 12.51 12.03 -8.25
N VAL A 8 13.74 12.22 -8.72
CA VAL A 8 14.26 13.52 -9.18
C VAL A 8 14.12 13.66 -10.70
N SER A 9 14.43 12.62 -11.47
CA SER A 9 14.41 12.67 -12.94
C SER A 9 13.18 12.05 -13.60
N GLY A 10 12.37 11.28 -12.86
CA GLY A 10 11.21 10.56 -13.40
C GLY A 10 11.58 9.37 -14.29
N ASN A 11 12.86 9.02 -14.39
CA ASN A 11 13.34 7.90 -15.17
C ASN A 11 13.30 6.60 -14.36
N ILE A 12 13.08 5.48 -15.05
CA ILE A 12 13.23 4.14 -14.48
C ILE A 12 14.72 3.90 -14.27
N ILE A 13 15.19 3.89 -13.03
CA ILE A 13 16.53 3.43 -12.70
C ILE A 13 16.46 1.92 -12.49
N SER A 14 17.05 1.19 -13.43
CA SER A 14 17.45 -0.19 -13.18
C SER A 14 18.48 -0.18 -12.05
N SER A 15 18.04 -0.53 -10.84
CA SER A 15 18.95 -0.92 -9.76
C SER A 15 19.64 -2.21 -10.20
N LYS A 16 20.97 -2.16 -10.39
CA LYS A 16 21.80 -3.37 -10.48
C LYS A 16 21.61 -4.13 -9.17
N GLY A 17 20.74 -5.13 -9.21
CA GLY A 17 20.30 -5.87 -8.04
C GLY A 17 21.47 -6.42 -7.24
N LYS A 18 21.50 -6.10 -5.94
CA LYS A 18 21.99 -7.08 -4.98
C LYS A 18 21.25 -8.38 -5.28
N LYS A 19 21.99 -9.49 -5.36
CA LYS A 19 21.41 -10.83 -5.45
C LYS A 19 20.47 -11.04 -4.26
N GLU A 20 19.19 -10.74 -4.41
CA GLU A 20 18.16 -11.34 -3.59
C GLU A 20 18.04 -12.79 -4.05
N GLN A 21 18.84 -13.67 -3.46
CA GLN A 21 18.47 -15.07 -3.34
C GLN A 21 17.34 -15.15 -2.30
N ARG A 22 16.15 -14.67 -2.65
CA ARG A 22 14.91 -15.05 -1.99
C ARG A 22 14.14 -15.86 -3.02
N GLY A 23 14.23 -17.19 -2.91
CA GLY A 23 13.61 -18.15 -3.82
C GLY A 23 12.09 -18.22 -3.68
N GLY A 24 11.42 -17.06 -3.74
CA GLY A 24 9.96 -16.94 -3.81
C GLY A 24 9.50 -16.93 -5.27
N ILE A 25 8.29 -17.40 -5.51
CA ILE A 25 7.73 -17.42 -6.86
C ILE A 25 7.32 -16.00 -7.24
N ASN A 26 7.93 -15.47 -8.29
CA ASN A 26 7.57 -14.17 -8.82
C ASN A 26 6.26 -14.26 -9.63
N LYS A 27 5.27 -13.43 -9.32
CA LYS A 27 3.94 -13.41 -9.95
C LYS A 27 3.99 -13.36 -11.48
N TYR A 28 4.85 -12.54 -12.08
CA TYR A 28 4.92 -12.43 -13.55
C TYR A 28 5.29 -13.78 -14.18
N PHE A 29 6.32 -14.43 -13.65
CA PHE A 29 6.71 -15.77 -14.11
C PHE A 29 5.63 -16.80 -13.78
N TYR A 30 5.00 -16.70 -12.61
CA TYR A 30 3.90 -17.59 -12.24
C TYR A 30 2.75 -17.52 -13.22
N ASP A 31 2.27 -16.33 -13.59
CA ASP A 31 1.13 -16.17 -14.49
C ASP A 31 1.39 -16.82 -15.86
N VAL A 32 2.62 -16.71 -16.39
CA VAL A 32 3.03 -17.33 -17.66
C VAL A 32 3.01 -18.86 -17.57
N PHE A 33 3.49 -19.43 -16.46
CA PHE A 33 3.60 -20.88 -16.27
C PHE A 33 2.46 -21.48 -15.42
N ARG A 34 1.42 -20.69 -15.13
CA ARG A 34 0.31 -21.09 -14.26
C ARG A 34 -0.35 -22.40 -14.69
N PRO A 35 -0.61 -22.66 -16.00
CA PRO A 35 -1.15 -23.96 -16.43
C PRO A 35 -0.25 -25.12 -15.99
N TYR A 36 1.06 -25.02 -16.22
CA TYR A 36 2.03 -26.04 -15.84
C TYR A 36 2.07 -26.28 -14.33
N TYR A 37 2.04 -25.21 -13.53
CA TYR A 37 2.00 -25.32 -12.07
C TYR A 37 0.72 -25.97 -11.54
N LEU A 38 -0.41 -25.82 -12.21
CA LEU A 38 -1.69 -26.38 -11.77
C LEU A 38 -1.96 -27.80 -12.31
N THR A 39 -1.39 -28.16 -13.46
CA THR A 39 -1.61 -29.47 -14.08
C THR A 39 -0.53 -30.50 -13.73
N GLU A 40 0.73 -30.08 -13.60
CA GLU A 40 1.86 -31.01 -13.47
C GLU A 40 2.53 -30.97 -12.08
N GLN A 41 2.48 -29.85 -11.36
CA GLN A 41 3.01 -29.76 -10.00
C GLN A 41 1.89 -29.86 -8.97
N SER A 42 1.69 -31.05 -8.41
CA SER A 42 0.54 -31.46 -7.58
C SER A 42 0.36 -30.78 -6.21
N HIS A 43 0.85 -29.57 -6.01
CA HIS A 43 0.86 -28.95 -4.67
C HIS A 43 0.43 -27.49 -4.67
N PHE A 44 -0.01 -26.96 -5.81
CA PHE A 44 -0.83 -25.75 -5.82
C PHE A 44 -2.30 -26.15 -5.68
N SER A 45 -2.98 -25.46 -4.77
CA SER A 45 -4.43 -25.52 -4.63
C SER A 45 -5.02 -24.17 -4.99
N THR A 46 -6.20 -24.16 -5.62
CA THR A 46 -6.95 -22.93 -5.86
C THR A 46 -8.00 -22.74 -4.77
N LEU A 47 -7.93 -21.61 -4.06
CA LEU A 47 -8.95 -21.16 -3.13
C LEU A 47 -9.82 -20.11 -3.83
N THR A 48 -11.14 -20.29 -3.77
CA THR A 48 -12.11 -19.30 -4.25
C THR A 48 -13.11 -19.00 -3.16
N ILE A 49 -13.25 -17.73 -2.81
CA ILE A 49 -14.21 -17.24 -1.82
C ILE A 49 -15.09 -16.21 -2.51
N LYS A 50 -16.40 -16.46 -2.53
CA LYS A 50 -17.36 -15.58 -3.21
C LYS A 50 -17.42 -14.20 -2.55
N SER A 51 -17.48 -14.16 -1.23
CA SER A 51 -17.56 -12.92 -0.46
C SER A 51 -17.02 -13.12 0.95
N ILE A 52 -16.33 -12.11 1.46
CA ILE A 52 -15.90 -11.97 2.84
C ILE A 52 -16.45 -10.62 3.31
N SER A 53 -17.23 -10.64 4.40
CA SER A 53 -17.76 -9.43 5.03
C SER A 53 -17.29 -9.39 6.48
N VAL A 54 -16.54 -8.36 6.85
CA VAL A 54 -16.07 -8.12 8.22
C VAL A 54 -16.38 -6.68 8.57
N LEU A 55 -17.20 -6.42 9.58
CA LEU A 55 -17.73 -5.08 9.88
C LEU A 55 -18.35 -4.46 8.62
N ASN A 56 -17.85 -3.30 8.20
CA ASN A 56 -18.25 -2.59 6.98
C ASN A 56 -17.29 -2.83 5.80
N TYR A 57 -16.39 -3.82 5.92
CA TYR A 57 -15.45 -4.20 4.88
C TYR A 57 -16.04 -5.36 4.07
N LEU A 58 -16.15 -5.14 2.76
CA LEU A 58 -16.63 -6.14 1.80
C LEU A 58 -15.52 -6.45 0.80
N ILE A 59 -15.18 -7.73 0.72
CA ILE A 59 -14.30 -8.28 -0.31
C ILE A 59 -15.11 -9.30 -1.10
N GLU A 60 -15.08 -9.21 -2.42
CA GLU A 60 -15.83 -10.09 -3.31
C GLU A 60 -14.89 -10.81 -4.27
N ASN A 61 -15.34 -11.95 -4.78
CA ASN A 61 -14.68 -12.71 -5.86
C ASN A 61 -13.19 -12.99 -5.58
N PHE A 62 -12.85 -13.24 -4.30
CA PHE A 62 -11.49 -13.57 -3.91
C PHE A 62 -11.08 -14.91 -4.54
N ARG A 63 -9.97 -14.90 -5.26
CA ARG A 63 -9.36 -16.10 -5.83
C ARG A 63 -7.87 -16.05 -5.58
N SER A 64 -7.33 -17.18 -5.15
CA SER A 64 -5.92 -17.34 -4.87
C SER A 64 -5.45 -18.72 -5.33
N ASP A 65 -4.22 -18.79 -5.80
CA ASP A 65 -3.49 -20.05 -5.84
C ASP A 65 -2.54 -20.09 -4.63
N LEU A 66 -2.45 -21.24 -3.95
CA LEU A 66 -1.75 -21.42 -2.68
C LEU A 66 -0.90 -22.70 -2.75
N SER A 67 0.32 -22.63 -2.24
CA SER A 67 1.17 -23.80 -1.97
C SER A 67 1.73 -23.70 -0.55
N ILE A 68 1.68 -24.81 0.20
CA ILE A 68 2.28 -24.91 1.53
C ILE A 68 3.31 -26.04 1.50
N ARG A 69 4.59 -25.73 1.66
CA ARG A 69 5.68 -26.71 1.67
C ARG A 69 6.91 -26.20 2.38
N ASN A 70 7.66 -27.11 3.02
CA ASN A 70 8.98 -26.82 3.58
C ASN A 70 8.96 -25.52 4.40
N GLU A 71 8.01 -25.43 5.34
CA GLU A 71 7.79 -24.25 6.20
C GLU A 71 7.37 -22.97 5.45
N LYS A 72 7.11 -23.04 4.14
CA LYS A 72 6.71 -21.90 3.31
C LYS A 72 5.26 -21.96 2.90
N ILE A 73 4.59 -20.82 3.04
CA ILE A 73 3.25 -20.55 2.52
C ILE A 73 3.42 -19.55 1.37
N GLU A 74 3.12 -19.99 0.16
CA GLU A 74 3.26 -19.19 -1.06
C GLU A 74 1.89 -18.98 -1.70
N ILE A 75 1.50 -17.72 -1.83
CA ILE A 75 0.37 -17.25 -2.63
C ILE A 75 0.97 -16.43 -3.78
N PRO A 76 1.37 -17.06 -4.90
CA PRO A 76 2.01 -16.36 -6.00
C PRO A 76 1.04 -15.46 -6.77
N ASN A 77 -0.27 -15.71 -6.64
CA ASN A 77 -1.31 -14.90 -7.24
C ASN A 77 -2.55 -14.92 -6.34
N PHE A 78 -2.99 -13.74 -5.93
CA PHE A 78 -4.35 -13.51 -5.47
C PHE A 78 -4.99 -12.36 -6.24
N ARG A 79 -6.32 -12.37 -6.29
CA ARG A 79 -7.15 -11.28 -6.80
C ARG A 79 -8.47 -11.22 -6.05
N ALA A 80 -9.02 -10.02 -5.90
CA ALA A 80 -10.35 -9.81 -5.35
C ALA A 80 -10.92 -8.46 -5.80
N ASP A 81 -12.22 -8.28 -5.64
CA ASP A 81 -12.91 -7.01 -5.81
C ASP A 81 -13.08 -6.35 -4.43
N ILE A 82 -12.72 -5.07 -4.34
CA ILE A 82 -12.78 -4.29 -3.10
C ILE A 82 -13.28 -2.88 -3.40
N TYR A 83 -14.35 -2.45 -2.72
CA TYR A 83 -14.86 -1.08 -2.79
C TYR A 83 -15.04 -0.53 -4.23
N GLY A 84 -15.63 -1.33 -5.12
CA GLY A 84 -15.84 -0.97 -6.54
C GLY A 84 -14.59 -1.00 -7.42
N GLY A 85 -13.42 -1.28 -6.84
CA GLY A 85 -12.16 -1.52 -7.52
C GLY A 85 -11.73 -2.98 -7.40
N ASN A 86 -10.47 -3.25 -7.76
CA ASN A 86 -9.89 -4.57 -7.71
C ASN A 86 -8.50 -4.54 -7.08
N ILE A 87 -8.16 -5.59 -6.33
CA ILE A 87 -6.84 -5.83 -5.76
C ILE A 87 -6.26 -7.10 -6.37
N SER A 88 -4.94 -7.11 -6.60
CA SER A 88 -4.21 -8.31 -6.98
C SER A 88 -2.79 -8.28 -6.45
N GLY A 89 -2.20 -9.44 -6.25
CA GLY A 89 -0.88 -9.48 -5.64
C GLY A 89 -0.32 -10.86 -5.40
N GLN A 90 0.67 -10.91 -4.53
CA GLN A 90 1.29 -12.12 -4.03
C GLN A 90 1.64 -11.97 -2.54
N ILE A 91 1.62 -13.09 -1.83
CA ILE A 91 2.02 -13.21 -0.44
C ILE A 91 3.00 -14.38 -0.33
N SER A 92 4.06 -14.21 0.43
CA SER A 92 5.00 -15.28 0.77
C SER A 92 5.26 -15.21 2.27
N VAL A 93 5.22 -16.35 2.94
CA VAL A 93 5.56 -16.49 4.36
C VAL A 93 6.51 -17.67 4.48
N ASP A 94 7.64 -17.45 5.14
CA ASP A 94 8.61 -18.46 5.54
C ASP A 94 8.56 -18.56 7.05
N LEU A 95 8.05 -19.68 7.57
CA LEU A 95 7.86 -19.91 9.00
C LEU A 95 9.21 -20.18 9.71
N GLY A 96 10.30 -20.40 8.97
CA GLY A 96 11.61 -20.72 9.55
C GLY A 96 11.53 -21.93 10.48
N ASP A 97 11.95 -21.76 11.73
CA ASP A 97 11.88 -22.81 12.77
C ASP A 97 10.49 -22.93 13.44
N GLY A 98 9.48 -22.22 12.94
CA GLY A 98 8.13 -22.17 13.49
C GLY A 98 7.97 -21.18 14.65
N SER A 99 9.03 -20.50 15.08
CA SER A 99 8.90 -19.43 16.06
C SER A 99 8.33 -18.15 15.42
N PRO A 100 7.42 -17.42 16.11
CA PRO A 100 6.87 -16.18 15.60
C PRO A 100 7.94 -15.15 15.21
N GLN A 101 9.03 -15.07 15.98
CA GLN A 101 10.09 -14.06 15.81
C GLN A 101 10.98 -14.33 14.58
N ASN A 102 11.09 -15.58 14.15
CA ASN A 102 11.86 -15.97 12.96
C ASN A 102 11.00 -16.06 11.69
N THR A 103 9.69 -15.82 11.80
CA THR A 103 8.79 -15.84 10.64
C THR A 103 9.05 -14.63 9.76
N GLN A 104 9.43 -14.88 8.50
CA GLN A 104 9.60 -13.84 7.49
C GLN A 104 8.42 -13.82 6.55
N TRP A 105 7.97 -12.64 6.15
CA TRP A 105 6.84 -12.53 5.24
C TRP A 105 6.99 -11.36 4.28
N MET A 106 6.32 -11.47 3.15
CA MET A 106 6.27 -10.45 2.12
C MET A 106 4.86 -10.37 1.55
N VAL A 107 4.38 -9.15 1.36
CA VAL A 107 3.13 -8.86 0.66
C VAL A 107 3.42 -7.88 -0.46
N LYS A 108 3.03 -8.22 -1.69
CA LYS A 108 2.99 -7.26 -2.80
C LYS A 108 1.58 -7.18 -3.31
N ALA A 109 1.03 -5.97 -3.42
CA ALA A 109 -0.33 -5.75 -3.88
C ALA A 109 -0.42 -4.53 -4.78
N ASN A 110 -1.28 -4.63 -5.79
CA ASN A 110 -1.73 -3.52 -6.61
C ASN A 110 -3.24 -3.42 -6.48
N ILE A 111 -3.71 -2.21 -6.18
CA ILE A 111 -5.11 -1.86 -6.05
C ILE A 111 -5.42 -0.86 -7.16
N ALA A 112 -6.47 -1.12 -7.92
CA ALA A 112 -6.89 -0.27 -9.01
C ALA A 112 -8.35 0.11 -8.85
N ARG A 113 -8.64 1.37 -9.20
CA ARG A 113 -9.99 1.93 -9.29
C ARG A 113 -10.80 1.84 -8.01
N LEU A 114 -10.13 1.88 -6.85
CA LEU A 114 -10.80 1.79 -5.57
C LEU A 114 -11.62 3.05 -5.35
N ASN A 115 -12.89 2.90 -4.97
CA ASN A 115 -13.72 4.05 -4.65
C ASN A 115 -13.38 4.55 -3.25
N SER A 116 -12.58 5.61 -3.18
CA SER A 116 -12.06 6.13 -1.91
C SER A 116 -13.14 6.80 -1.05
N SER A 117 -14.33 7.09 -1.58
CA SER A 117 -15.46 7.58 -0.78
C SER A 117 -16.02 6.49 0.15
N LEU A 118 -15.81 5.20 -0.20
CA LEU A 118 -16.23 4.08 0.63
C LEU A 118 -15.23 3.76 1.76
N LEU A 119 -14.01 4.31 1.72
CA LEU A 119 -13.01 4.11 2.76
C LEU A 119 -13.24 5.00 3.99
N LEU A 120 -13.85 6.18 3.81
CA LEU A 120 -14.02 7.16 4.87
C LEU A 120 -15.51 7.21 5.25
N GLN A 121 -15.87 6.56 6.36
CA GLN A 121 -17.24 6.45 6.89
C GLN A 121 -17.94 7.81 7.13
N THR A 122 -17.19 8.91 7.11
CA THR A 122 -17.65 10.28 7.34
C THR A 122 -18.23 10.99 6.12
N VAL A 123 -18.21 10.38 4.92
CA VAL A 123 -18.66 11.03 3.69
C VAL A 123 -19.98 10.42 3.19
N ARG A 124 -21.01 11.24 3.04
CA ARG A 124 -22.25 10.86 2.34
C ARG A 124 -21.90 10.46 0.90
N ALA A 125 -22.38 9.30 0.45
CA ALA A 125 -22.03 8.62 -0.80
C ALA A 125 -22.37 9.35 -2.11
N GLU A 126 -22.73 10.64 -2.07
CA GLU A 126 -23.19 11.42 -3.23
C GLU A 126 -22.11 12.27 -3.90
N GLU A 127 -20.86 12.25 -3.42
CA GLU A 127 -19.80 13.02 -4.06
C GLU A 127 -19.00 12.19 -5.07
N GLU A 128 -18.64 12.85 -6.19
CA GLU A 128 -17.90 12.32 -7.33
C GLU A 128 -16.88 11.24 -6.95
N SER A 129 -16.97 10.09 -7.64
CA SER A 129 -16.09 8.94 -7.47
C SER A 129 -14.62 9.37 -7.37
N ALA A 130 -14.08 9.35 -6.16
CA ALA A 130 -12.67 9.57 -5.93
C ALA A 130 -11.97 8.22 -6.14
N GLU A 131 -11.60 7.99 -7.40
CA GLU A 131 -10.90 6.78 -7.81
C GLU A 131 -9.46 6.79 -7.27
N LEU A 132 -9.04 5.66 -6.70
CA LEU A 132 -7.75 5.50 -6.06
C LEU A 132 -6.99 4.28 -6.58
N ASP A 133 -5.74 4.51 -6.99
CA ASP A 133 -4.80 3.48 -7.44
C ASP A 133 -3.62 3.42 -6.49
N MET A 134 -3.26 2.21 -6.04
CA MET A 134 -2.17 1.99 -5.09
C MET A 134 -1.28 0.81 -5.47
N THR A 135 -0.01 0.94 -5.12
CA THR A 135 0.95 -0.18 -5.10
C THR A 135 1.55 -0.27 -3.70
N LEU A 136 1.54 -1.47 -3.14
CA LEU A 136 2.07 -1.79 -1.82
C LEU A 136 3.11 -2.89 -1.96
N GLU A 137 4.23 -2.73 -1.29
CA GLU A 137 5.20 -3.80 -1.06
C GLU A 137 5.65 -3.72 0.40
N LEU A 138 5.38 -4.78 1.16
CA LEU A 138 5.77 -4.91 2.56
C LEU A 138 6.62 -6.16 2.74
N HIS A 139 7.63 -6.05 3.58
CA HIS A 139 8.46 -7.14 4.05
C HIS A 139 8.50 -7.05 5.57
N GLY A 140 8.22 -8.16 6.24
CA GLY A 140 8.29 -8.25 7.68
C GLY A 140 9.15 -9.40 8.16
N ASN A 141 9.70 -9.23 9.35
CA ASN A 141 10.31 -10.28 10.16
C ASN A 141 9.67 -10.23 11.54
N GLY A 142 9.20 -11.38 12.03
CA GLY A 142 8.28 -11.41 13.15
C GLY A 142 6.81 -11.26 12.71
N VAL A 143 5.89 -11.73 13.55
CA VAL A 143 4.43 -11.61 13.33
C VAL A 143 3.70 -10.99 14.52
N ASP A 144 4.39 -10.69 15.63
CA ASP A 144 3.81 -10.13 16.84
C ASP A 144 4.31 -8.70 17.07
N PRO A 145 3.48 -7.66 16.84
CA PRO A 145 3.86 -6.27 17.09
C PRO A 145 4.22 -5.94 18.54
N ALA A 146 3.71 -6.71 19.52
CA ALA A 146 3.96 -6.48 20.94
C ALA A 146 5.31 -7.06 21.40
N GLU A 147 5.74 -8.16 20.79
CA GLU A 147 7.03 -8.81 21.10
C GLU A 147 8.13 -8.41 20.11
N PHE A 148 7.95 -8.75 18.84
CA PHE A 148 8.94 -8.53 17.79
C PHE A 148 8.29 -8.48 16.41
N LEU A 149 8.38 -7.32 15.78
CA LEU A 149 8.00 -7.09 14.39
C LEU A 149 8.89 -6.01 13.78
N GLU A 150 9.76 -6.42 12.87
CA GLU A 150 10.45 -5.50 11.96
C GLU A 150 9.66 -5.39 10.67
N LEU A 151 9.37 -4.16 10.23
CA LEU A 151 8.62 -3.89 9.01
C LEU A 151 9.40 -2.94 8.10
N SER A 152 9.42 -3.27 6.82
CA SER A 152 10.01 -2.42 5.77
C SER A 152 9.20 -2.50 4.49
N GLY A 153 9.37 -1.52 3.61
CA GLY A 153 8.71 -1.51 2.31
C GLY A 153 8.20 -0.14 1.91
N PHE A 154 7.19 -0.10 1.05
CA PHE A 154 6.61 1.13 0.56
C PHE A 154 5.13 0.99 0.19
N LEU A 155 4.44 2.12 0.24
CA LEU A 155 3.13 2.33 -0.34
C LEU A 155 3.20 3.53 -1.29
N TYR A 156 2.68 3.36 -2.51
CA TYR A 156 2.48 4.43 -3.47
C TYR A 156 1.00 4.56 -3.80
N VAL A 157 0.51 5.80 -3.82
CA VAL A 157 -0.84 6.15 -4.29
C VAL A 157 -0.68 7.06 -5.51
N THR A 158 -1.01 6.56 -6.69
CA THR A 158 -0.69 7.19 -7.98
C THR A 158 -1.89 7.89 -8.62
N LYS A 159 -3.10 7.51 -8.22
CA LYS A 159 -4.35 8.20 -8.56
C LYS A 159 -5.09 8.49 -7.26
N ILE A 160 -5.39 9.77 -7.01
CA ILE A 160 -5.99 10.20 -5.74
C ILE A 160 -6.67 11.58 -5.89
N GLY A 161 -7.85 11.72 -5.30
CA GLY A 161 -8.61 12.97 -5.29
C GLY A 161 -8.15 13.94 -4.19
N VAL A 162 -8.30 15.24 -4.45
CA VAL A 162 -7.98 16.32 -3.49
C VAL A 162 -8.72 16.13 -2.17
N LYS A 163 -10.02 15.82 -2.21
CA LYS A 163 -10.84 15.65 -1.01
C LYS A 163 -10.39 14.46 -0.17
N PHE A 164 -10.09 13.33 -0.81
CA PHE A 164 -9.57 12.16 -0.08
C PHE A 164 -8.22 12.47 0.57
N THR A 165 -7.30 13.15 -0.14
CA THR A 165 -6.04 13.60 0.46
C THR A 165 -6.25 14.54 1.63
N ASP A 166 -7.15 15.53 1.53
CA ASP A 166 -7.42 16.46 2.64
C ASP A 166 -7.98 15.74 3.87
N ASN A 167 -8.89 14.78 3.67
CA ASN A 167 -9.44 13.97 4.75
C ASN A 167 -8.39 13.07 5.40
N MET A 168 -7.53 12.43 4.60
CA MET A 168 -6.41 11.63 5.10
C MET A 168 -5.47 12.49 5.96
N LEU A 169 -5.08 13.67 5.45
CA LEU A 169 -4.26 14.63 6.18
C LEU A 169 -4.91 15.09 7.49
N GLN A 170 -6.23 15.33 7.48
CA GLN A 170 -6.98 15.68 8.68
C GLN A 170 -7.01 14.52 9.70
N SER A 171 -7.10 13.27 9.24
CA SER A 171 -7.03 12.10 10.12
C SER A 171 -5.65 11.92 10.76
N LEU A 172 -4.58 12.31 10.06
CA LEU A 172 -3.22 12.25 10.58
C LEU A 172 -2.91 13.38 11.58
N ASP A 173 -3.56 14.54 11.44
CA ASP A 173 -3.40 15.68 12.34
C ASP A 173 -4.76 16.25 12.80
N PRO A 174 -5.53 15.50 13.61
CA PRO A 174 -6.86 15.92 14.05
C PRO A 174 -6.82 17.17 14.93
N ARG A 175 -5.71 17.38 15.66
CA ARG A 175 -5.50 18.54 16.55
C ARG A 175 -4.88 19.75 15.84
N GLN A 176 -4.57 19.64 14.56
CA GLN A 176 -3.99 20.71 13.73
C GLN A 176 -2.64 21.24 14.25
N THR A 177 -1.83 20.36 14.81
CA THR A 177 -0.53 20.70 15.41
C THR A 177 0.64 20.56 14.45
N ASP A 178 0.49 19.79 13.37
CA ASP A 178 1.56 19.56 12.41
C ASP A 178 1.52 20.62 11.29
N LYS A 179 2.49 21.53 11.33
CA LYS A 179 2.60 22.61 10.34
C LYS A 179 2.74 22.10 8.90
N SER A 180 3.47 21.00 8.68
CA SER A 180 3.66 20.43 7.34
C SER A 180 2.33 19.93 6.75
N ILE A 181 1.50 19.31 7.60
CA ILE A 181 0.16 18.87 7.22
C ILE A 181 -0.74 20.08 6.97
N GLN A 182 -0.77 21.07 7.87
CA GLN A 182 -1.59 22.27 7.70
C GLN A 182 -1.23 23.06 6.43
N ASP A 183 0.05 23.22 6.14
CA ASP A 183 0.50 23.92 4.93
C ASP A 183 0.16 23.14 3.66
N THR A 184 0.27 21.81 3.69
CA THR A 184 -0.19 20.95 2.58
C THR A 184 -1.69 21.11 2.34
N ARG A 185 -2.51 21.10 3.38
CA ARG A 185 -3.96 21.30 3.27
C ARG A 185 -4.31 22.68 2.71
N ARG A 186 -3.57 23.73 3.06
CA ARG A 186 -3.72 25.08 2.47
C ARG A 186 -3.43 25.06 0.97
N LEU A 187 -2.37 24.37 0.54
CA LEU A 187 -2.03 24.24 -0.88
C LEU A 187 -3.14 23.52 -1.66
N LEU A 188 -3.73 22.46 -1.10
CA LEU A 188 -4.89 21.79 -1.69
C LEU A 188 -6.07 22.77 -1.88
N LYS A 189 -6.37 23.59 -0.86
CA LYS A 189 -7.41 24.65 -0.94
C LYS A 189 -7.09 25.72 -1.99
N TRP A 190 -5.82 26.00 -2.25
CA TRP A 190 -5.38 26.92 -3.29
C TRP A 190 -5.41 26.32 -4.70
N GLY A 191 -5.86 25.08 -4.86
CA GLY A 191 -6.03 24.42 -6.16
C GLY A 191 -4.82 23.63 -6.63
N TYR A 192 -3.87 23.32 -5.74
CA TYR A 192 -2.90 22.26 -6.00
C TYR A 192 -3.60 20.89 -5.94
N LYS A 193 -3.14 19.97 -6.77
CA LYS A 193 -3.67 18.60 -6.84
C LYS A 193 -2.59 17.60 -6.43
N PRO A 194 -2.94 16.59 -5.63
CA PRO A 194 -2.04 15.47 -5.35
C PRO A 194 -1.81 14.69 -6.65
N LYS A 195 -0.54 14.39 -6.93
CA LYS A 195 -0.11 13.56 -8.06
C LYS A 195 0.40 12.19 -7.60
N LEU A 196 1.12 12.17 -6.48
CA LEU A 196 1.67 10.97 -5.89
C LEU A 196 1.70 11.15 -4.38
N ILE A 197 1.23 10.14 -3.65
CA ILE A 197 1.55 9.97 -2.24
C ILE A 197 2.48 8.78 -2.14
N SER A 198 3.57 8.93 -1.41
CA SER A 198 4.51 7.85 -1.16
C SER A 198 4.77 7.74 0.33
N VAL A 199 4.81 6.52 0.83
CA VAL A 199 5.14 6.23 2.22
C VAL A 199 6.22 5.17 2.18
N GLU A 200 7.43 5.54 2.57
CA GLU A 200 8.51 4.58 2.79
C GLU A 200 8.44 4.10 4.24
N ILE A 201 8.63 2.80 4.45
CA ILE A 201 8.67 2.16 5.77
C ILE A 201 10.08 1.65 6.00
N LYS A 202 10.75 2.21 7.01
CA LYS A 202 12.09 1.78 7.43
C LYS A 202 12.36 2.19 8.86
N HIS A 203 13.20 1.42 9.56
CA HIS A 203 13.65 1.75 10.92
C HIS A 203 12.47 2.12 11.85
N ASP A 204 11.40 1.34 11.84
CA ASP A 204 10.18 1.52 12.65
C ASP A 204 9.43 2.85 12.47
N ASN A 205 9.61 3.49 11.31
CA ASN A 205 8.97 4.75 10.98
C ASN A 205 8.36 4.71 9.57
N LEU A 206 7.24 5.40 9.43
CA LEU A 206 6.68 5.81 8.14
C LEU A 206 7.24 7.18 7.76
N TYR A 207 7.62 7.31 6.49
CA TYR A 207 8.11 8.56 5.89
C TYR A 207 7.15 8.99 4.77
N PRO A 208 6.00 9.59 5.13
CA PRO A 208 5.03 10.06 4.15
C PRO A 208 5.53 11.30 3.39
N THR A 209 5.36 11.26 2.08
CA THR A 209 5.68 12.33 1.13
C THR A 209 4.53 12.51 0.17
N ILE A 210 4.18 13.76 -0.12
CA ILE A 210 3.14 14.13 -1.09
C ILE A 210 3.75 14.97 -2.20
N HIS A 211 3.56 14.55 -3.44
CA HIS A 211 3.88 15.35 -4.62
C HIS A 211 2.63 16.07 -5.10
N LEU A 212 2.69 17.40 -5.15
CA LEU A 212 1.63 18.28 -5.60
C LEU A 212 1.97 18.90 -6.96
N VAL A 213 0.94 19.10 -7.78
CA VAL A 213 1.01 19.84 -9.04
C VAL A 213 -0.04 20.96 -9.07
N LYS A 214 0.24 22.03 -9.81
CA LYS A 214 -0.72 23.14 -9.98
C LYS A 214 -1.89 22.67 -10.84
N GLY A 215 -3.06 22.51 -10.24
CA GLY A 215 -4.24 21.93 -10.90
C GLY A 215 -5.24 22.93 -11.46
N SER A 216 -5.36 24.12 -10.86
CA SER A 216 -6.30 25.18 -11.30
C SER A 216 -5.57 26.34 -11.98
N ILE A 217 -6.31 27.16 -12.74
CA ILE A 217 -5.76 28.38 -13.35
C ILE A 217 -5.31 29.39 -12.27
N PHE A 218 -6.02 29.44 -11.15
CA PHE A 218 -5.66 30.26 -9.99
C PHE A 218 -4.36 29.79 -9.33
N ALA A 219 -4.16 28.47 -9.18
CA ALA A 219 -2.91 27.91 -8.64
C ALA A 219 -1.71 28.25 -9.53
N LYS A 220 -1.92 28.36 -10.85
CA LYS A 220 -0.89 28.78 -11.82
C LYS A 220 -0.45 30.24 -11.65
N LEU A 221 -1.32 31.10 -11.11
CA LEU A 221 -1.01 32.51 -10.84
C LEU A 221 -0.23 32.72 -9.54
N ILE A 222 -0.16 31.71 -8.67
CA ILE A 222 0.61 31.79 -7.42
C ILE A 222 2.11 31.62 -7.75
N PRO A 223 2.98 32.59 -7.40
CA PRO A 223 4.42 32.56 -7.68
C PRO A 223 5.18 31.61 -6.73
N LEU A 224 4.49 30.64 -6.14
CA LEU A 224 5.08 29.59 -5.32
C LEU A 224 5.38 28.41 -6.25
N ASN A 225 6.65 28.05 -6.37
CA ASN A 225 7.08 26.83 -7.03
C ASN A 225 7.66 25.90 -5.97
N LEU A 226 6.96 24.80 -5.70
CA LEU A 226 7.47 23.75 -4.81
C LEU A 226 8.64 23.07 -5.52
N SER A 227 9.80 22.99 -4.85
CA SER A 227 10.97 22.30 -5.39
C SER A 227 10.62 20.83 -5.69
N GLY A 228 10.56 20.47 -6.97
CA GLY A 228 10.11 19.14 -7.43
C GLY A 228 8.65 18.78 -7.11
N GLY A 229 7.83 19.73 -6.64
CA GLY A 229 6.46 19.46 -6.20
C GLY A 229 6.35 18.67 -4.88
N LYS A 230 7.48 18.34 -4.24
CA LYS A 230 7.55 17.39 -3.11
C LYS A 230 7.35 18.10 -1.77
N ILE A 231 6.51 17.52 -0.92
CA ILE A 231 6.36 17.89 0.49
C ILE A 231 6.58 16.65 1.34
N GLU A 232 7.53 16.73 2.25
CA GLU A 232 7.79 15.70 3.26
C GLU A 232 7.01 16.07 4.52
N LEU A 233 6.23 15.11 5.04
CA LEU A 233 5.51 15.29 6.30
C LEU A 233 6.35 14.75 7.47
N ALA A 234 5.92 15.02 8.69
CA ALA A 234 6.57 14.45 9.86
C ALA A 234 6.55 12.91 9.80
N ARG A 235 7.66 12.28 10.21
CA ARG A 235 7.74 10.83 10.33
C ARG A 235 6.73 10.32 11.37
N ILE A 236 6.12 9.19 11.10
CA ILE A 236 5.13 8.57 12.00
C ILE A 236 5.73 7.26 12.54
N PRO A 237 6.01 7.16 13.85
CA PRO A 237 6.47 5.90 14.45
C PRO A 237 5.43 4.79 14.31
N LEU A 238 5.84 3.61 13.82
CA LEU A 238 4.94 2.46 13.60
C LEU A 238 4.21 2.03 14.88
N ARG A 239 4.90 2.10 16.03
CA ARG A 239 4.34 1.77 17.35
C ARG A 239 3.03 2.48 17.67
N ILE A 240 2.83 3.72 17.19
CA ILE A 240 1.59 4.48 17.42
C ILE A 240 0.42 3.81 16.71
N LEU A 241 0.66 3.26 15.51
CA LEU A 241 -0.35 2.56 14.73
C LEU A 241 -0.70 1.22 15.37
N PHE A 242 0.29 0.45 15.83
CA PHE A 242 0.04 -0.84 16.46
C PHE A 242 -0.73 -0.71 17.79
N SER A 243 -0.40 0.28 18.64
CA SER A 243 -1.14 0.51 19.89
C SER A 243 -2.62 0.92 19.67
N SER A 244 -2.94 1.50 18.52
CA SER A 244 -4.32 1.91 18.20
C SER A 244 -5.21 0.75 17.78
N ILE A 245 -4.62 -0.38 17.35
CA ILE A 245 -5.36 -1.59 17.00
C ILE A 245 -5.84 -2.29 18.29
N GLU A 246 -4.98 -2.38 19.30
CA GLU A 246 -5.29 -3.04 20.59
C GLU A 246 -6.45 -2.37 21.33
N THR A 247 -6.55 -1.05 21.27
CA THR A 247 -7.61 -0.29 21.95
C THR A 247 -8.97 -0.35 21.25
N SER A 248 -9.03 -0.88 20.02
CA SER A 248 -10.28 -1.05 19.27
C SER A 248 -10.90 -2.44 19.37
N SER A 249 -10.27 -3.33 20.15
CA SER A 249 -10.68 -4.71 20.41
C SER A 249 -11.36 -4.95 21.76
N GLU A 250 -11.66 -3.88 22.53
CA GLU A 250 -12.51 -3.90 23.73
C GLU A 250 -13.88 -3.27 23.45
#